data_AF-A0A7V7WIX2-F1
#
_entry.id   AF-A0A7V7WIX2-F1
#
_cell.length_a   1.000
_cell.length_b   1.000
_cell.length_c   1.000
_cell.angle_alpha   90.00
_cell.angle_beta   90.00
_cell.angle_gamma   90.00
#
_symmetry.space_group_name_H-M   'P 1'
#
loop_
_entity.id
_entity.type
_entity.pdbx_description
1 polymer ?
#
loop_
_entity_poly.entity_id
_entity_poly.type
_entity_poly.pdbx_seq_one_letter_code
_entity_poly.pdbx_strand_id
1 'polypeptide(L)' 'MALEDIYVKTDKGSEEVSHRRHNINHRLRTMLIMVDGVRPAHELIDAARRLGLDAGFLEELLREGYISLKKA' A
#
# COMPACT_ATOMS: atom_id res chain seq x y z
N MET A 1 -10.31 7.26 5.15
CA MET A 1 -8.94 7.53 4.66
C MET A 1 -8.83 9.03 4.43
N ALA A 2 -7.87 9.66 5.09
CA ALA A 2 -7.49 11.05 4.89
C ALA A 2 -6.21 11.13 4.05
N LEU A 3 -5.98 12.27 3.37
CA LEU A 3 -4.79 12.46 2.52
C LEU A 3 -3.47 12.49 3.30
N GLU A 4 -3.53 12.85 4.57
CA GLU A 4 -2.38 12.90 5.49
C GLU A 4 -2.17 11.59 6.26
N ASP A 5 -3.02 10.57 6.05
CA ASP A 5 -2.86 9.27 6.68
C ASP A 5 -1.53 8.64 6.26
N ILE A 6 -0.79 8.10 7.23
CA ILE A 6 0.42 7.32 6.97
C ILE A 6 0.08 5.84 7.13
N TYR A 7 0.47 5.02 6.17
CA TYR A 7 0.25 3.57 6.20
C TYR A 7 1.55 2.81 6.45
N VAL A 8 1.44 1.69 7.17
CA VAL A 8 2.53 0.73 7.37
C VAL A 8 2.15 -0.62 6.78
N LYS A 9 3.13 -1.39 6.33
CA LYS A 9 2.91 -2.78 5.95
C LYS A 9 2.55 -3.60 7.18
N THR A 10 1.57 -4.49 7.04
CA THR A 10 1.32 -5.55 8.03
C THR A 10 2.34 -6.67 7.88
N ASP A 11 2.24 -7.71 8.72
CA ASP A 11 3.01 -8.94 8.54
C ASP A 11 2.71 -9.60 7.19
N LYS A 12 1.42 -9.66 6.80
CA LYS A 12 0.99 -10.15 5.47
C LYS A 12 1.61 -9.33 4.34
N GLY A 13 1.60 -8.00 4.49
CA GLY A 13 2.26 -7.08 3.55
C GLY A 13 3.76 -7.33 3.42
N SER A 14 4.43 -7.48 4.54
CA SER A 14 5.88 -7.71 4.60
C SER A 14 6.27 -9.07 4.03
N GLU A 15 5.47 -10.11 4.29
CA GLU A 15 5.66 -11.43 3.70
C GLU A 15 5.46 -11.41 2.18
N GLU A 16 4.45 -10.70 1.66
CA GLU A 16 4.23 -10.58 0.22
C GLU A 16 5.37 -9.86 -0.50
N VAL A 17 5.91 -8.80 0.13
CA VAL A 17 7.10 -8.12 -0.41
C VAL A 17 8.31 -9.04 -0.40
N SER A 18 8.52 -9.81 0.66
CA SER A 18 9.72 -10.64 0.81
C SER A 18 9.67 -11.93 -0.02
N HIS A 19 8.51 -12.59 -0.08
CA HIS A 19 8.39 -13.97 -0.55
C HIS A 19 7.36 -14.18 -1.66
N ARG A 20 6.53 -13.17 -1.99
CA ARG A 20 5.49 -13.25 -3.04
C ARG A 20 4.59 -14.50 -2.90
N ARG A 21 3.94 -14.63 -1.74
CA ARG A 21 3.17 -15.83 -1.34
C ARG A 21 1.65 -15.68 -1.48
N HIS A 22 1.16 -14.46 -1.59
CA HIS A 22 -0.26 -14.11 -1.53
C HIS A 22 -0.83 -13.72 -2.91
N ASN A 23 -0.04 -13.89 -3.98
CA ASN A 23 -0.44 -13.70 -5.39
C ASN A 23 -1.14 -12.36 -5.69
N ILE A 24 -0.75 -11.29 -4.98
CA ILE A 24 -1.27 -9.96 -5.27
C ILE A 24 -0.85 -9.52 -6.69
N ASN A 25 -1.69 -8.72 -7.36
CA ASN A 25 -1.35 -8.14 -8.65
C ASN A 25 0.01 -7.43 -8.60
N HIS A 26 0.84 -7.60 -9.63
CA HIS A 26 2.19 -7.01 -9.71
C HIS A 26 2.22 -5.49 -9.44
N ARG A 27 1.23 -4.74 -9.94
CA ARG A 27 1.15 -3.28 -9.73
C ARG A 27 0.80 -2.95 -8.27
N LEU A 28 -0.16 -3.66 -7.67
CA LEU A 28 -0.46 -3.52 -6.24
C LEU A 28 0.73 -3.88 -5.36
N ARG A 29 1.51 -4.91 -5.75
CA ARG A 29 2.77 -5.25 -5.07
C ARG A 29 3.78 -4.13 -5.16
N THR A 30 3.88 -3.48 -6.33
CA THR A 30 4.76 -2.31 -6.52
C THR A 30 4.35 -1.17 -5.57
N MET A 31 3.05 -0.93 -5.43
CA MET A 31 2.55 0.04 -4.45
C MET A 31 2.79 -0.39 -3.01
N LEU A 32 2.61 -1.67 -2.68
CA LEU A 32 2.89 -2.22 -1.35
C LEU A 32 4.36 -2.06 -0.96
N ILE A 33 5.29 -2.21 -1.91
CA ILE A 33 6.72 -1.93 -1.70
C ILE A 33 6.93 -0.46 -1.30
N MET A 34 6.18 0.46 -1.90
CA MET A 34 6.23 1.90 -1.63
C MET A 34 5.62 2.29 -0.28
N VAL A 35 4.92 1.41 0.42
CA VAL A 35 4.39 1.72 1.76
C VAL A 35 5.50 1.54 2.79
N ASP A 36 6.07 2.65 3.28
CA ASP A 36 7.25 2.67 4.16
C ASP A 36 6.98 3.18 5.58
N GLY A 37 5.75 3.59 5.90
CA GLY A 37 5.42 4.14 7.22
C GLY A 37 5.85 5.59 7.42
N VAL A 38 6.24 6.28 6.34
CA VAL A 38 6.67 7.68 6.34
C VAL A 38 5.82 8.52 5.38
N ARG A 39 5.59 8.03 4.15
CA ARG A 39 4.85 8.78 3.14
C ARG A 39 3.35 8.90 3.46
N PRO A 40 2.76 10.10 3.30
CA PRO A 40 1.33 10.30 3.43
C PRO A 40 0.56 9.70 2.24
N ALA A 41 -0.73 9.45 2.43
CA ALA A 41 -1.61 8.81 1.45
C ALA A 41 -1.61 9.53 0.10
N HIS A 42 -1.60 10.86 0.08
CA HIS A 42 -1.63 11.64 -1.16
C HIS A 42 -0.41 11.39 -2.06
N GLU A 43 0.79 11.27 -1.49
CA GLU A 43 2.00 10.95 -2.26
C GLU A 43 1.94 9.54 -2.86
N LEU A 44 1.39 8.58 -2.11
CA LEU A 44 1.21 7.22 -2.60
C LEU A 44 0.15 7.17 -3.73
N ILE A 45 -0.92 7.96 -3.63
CA ILE A 45 -1.93 8.11 -4.68
C ILE A 45 -1.33 8.71 -5.95
N ASP A 46 -0.50 9.74 -5.85
CA ASP A 46 0.15 10.33 -7.01
C ASP A 46 1.16 9.38 -7.66
N ALA A 47 1.87 8.56 -6.86
CA ALA A 47 2.72 7.49 -7.38
C ALA A 47 1.90 6.41 -8.11
N ALA A 48 0.76 6.00 -7.56
CA ALA A 48 -0.15 5.05 -8.21
C ALA A 48 -0.64 5.55 -9.57
N ARG A 49 -1.05 6.83 -9.66
CA ARG A 49 -1.48 7.45 -10.91
C ARG A 49 -0.40 7.40 -11.99
N ARG A 50 0.86 7.69 -11.64
CA ARG A 50 2.01 7.59 -12.57
C ARG A 50 2.25 6.17 -13.08
N LEU A 51 1.83 5.15 -12.34
CA LEU A 51 1.91 3.74 -12.70
C LEU A 51 0.65 3.23 -13.42
N GLY A 52 -0.33 4.10 -13.69
CA GLY A 52 -1.60 3.72 -14.31
C GLY A 52 -2.52 2.91 -13.40
N LEU A 53 -2.38 3.06 -12.09
CA LEU A 53 -3.31 2.53 -11.09
C LEU A 53 -4.33 3.61 -10.68
N ASP A 54 -5.52 3.15 -10.31
CA ASP A 54 -6.52 4.00 -9.68
C ASP A 54 -6.15 4.33 -8.23
N ALA A 55 -6.80 5.37 -7.68
CA ALA A 55 -6.59 5.81 -6.31
C ALA A 55 -7.15 4.83 -5.25
N GLY A 56 -7.96 3.85 -5.66
CA GLY A 56 -8.55 2.81 -4.81
C GLY A 56 -7.55 1.73 -4.38
N PHE A 57 -6.32 1.73 -4.89
CA PHE A 57 -5.30 0.75 -4.49
C PHE A 57 -5.04 0.73 -2.97
N LEU A 58 -5.11 1.88 -2.27
CA LEU A 58 -4.95 1.94 -0.81
C LEU A 58 -6.10 1.23 -0.11
N GLU A 59 -7.33 1.43 -0.58
CA GLU A 59 -8.51 0.76 -0.05
C GLU A 59 -8.44 -0.74 -0.26
N GLU A 60 -7.95 -1.18 -1.42
CA GLU A 60 -7.71 -2.60 -1.70
C GLU A 60 -6.64 -3.18 -0.78
N LEU A 61 -5.48 -2.53 -0.63
CA LEU A 61 -4.42 -3.00 0.26
C LEU A 61 -4.87 -3.04 1.73
N LEU A 62 -5.71 -2.09 2.17
CA LEU A 62 -6.31 -2.07 3.51
C LEU A 62 -7.32 -3.20 3.68
N ARG A 63 -8.26 -3.35 2.74
CA ARG A 63 -9.32 -4.37 2.77
C ARG A 63 -8.73 -5.77 2.77
N GLU A 64 -7.68 -6.00 1.99
CA GLU A 64 -6.98 -7.27 1.91
C GLU A 64 -5.97 -7.48 3.06
N GLY A 65 -5.79 -6.49 3.95
CA GLY A 65 -4.95 -6.60 5.14
C GLY A 65 -3.44 -6.59 4.87
N TYR A 66 -2.99 -6.06 3.73
CA TYR A 66 -1.56 -5.90 3.44
C TYR A 66 -0.96 -4.65 4.11
N ILE A 67 -1.78 -3.65 4.39
CA ILE A 67 -1.37 -2.43 5.09
C ILE A 67 -2.35 -2.09 6.20
N SER A 68 -1.91 -1.24 7.13
CA SER A 68 -2.75 -0.67 8.19
C SER A 68 -2.40 0.79 8.39
N LEU A 69 -3.37 1.57 8.90
CA LEU A 69 -3.13 2.94 9.31
C LEU A 69 -2.10 2.94 10.45
N LYS A 70 -1.05 3.74 10.31
CA LYS A 70 -0.10 4.00 11.38
C LYS A 70 -0.83 4.73 12.49
N LYS A 71 -0.99 4.08 13.64
CA LYS A 71 -1.48 4.75 14.84
C LYS A 71 -0.41 5.72 15.31
N ALA A 72 -0.83 6.92 15.72
CA ALA A 72 0.04 7.91 16.35
C ALA A 72 0.65 7.35 17.64
#